data_AF-A8WH27-F1
#
_entry.id   AF-A8WH27-F1
#
_cell.length_a   1.000
_cell.length_b   1.000
_cell.length_c   1.000
_cell.angle_alpha   90.00
_cell.angle_beta   90.00
_cell.angle_gamma   90.00
#
_symmetry.space_group_name_H-M   'P 1'
#
loop_
_entity.id
_entity.type
_entity.pdbx_description
1 polymer ?
#
loop_
_entity_poly.entity_id
_entity_poly.type
_entity_poly.pdbx_seq_one_letter_code
_entity_poly.pdbx_strand_id
1 'polypeptide(L)' 'ALIVGSISSANGQAAYTEEQCTVERLARVNCGYSGITADECTKHGCCFDSKVADAIWCYYPRATPEC' A
#
# COMPACT_ATOMS: atom_id res chain seq x y z
N ALA A 1 -9.98 16.75 -36.09
CA ALA A 1 -9.65 17.81 -35.12
C ALA A 1 -10.03 17.34 -33.72
N LEU A 2 -9.06 17.43 -32.81
CA LEU A 2 -9.08 17.41 -31.33
C LEU A 2 -9.71 16.22 -30.59
N ILE A 3 -8.80 15.47 -29.98
CA ILE A 3 -8.93 14.49 -28.89
C ILE A 3 -9.63 15.11 -27.68
N VAL A 4 -10.60 14.43 -27.08
CA VAL A 4 -10.75 14.42 -25.61
C VAL A 4 -11.29 13.07 -25.15
N GLY A 5 -10.40 12.08 -25.13
CA GLY A 5 -10.62 10.88 -24.34
C GLY A 5 -10.35 11.21 -22.89
N SER A 6 -11.40 11.44 -22.11
CA SER A 6 -11.30 11.60 -20.66
C SER A 6 -11.06 10.21 -20.05
N ILE A 7 -9.83 9.71 -20.10
CA ILE A 7 -9.40 8.71 -19.13
C ILE A 7 -9.33 9.45 -17.79
N SER A 8 -10.45 9.42 -17.07
CA SER A 8 -10.46 9.73 -15.66
C SER A 8 -9.52 8.73 -14.98
N SER A 9 -8.26 9.10 -14.80
CA SER A 9 -7.38 8.48 -13.81
C SER A 9 -7.91 8.86 -12.43
N ALA A 10 -9.10 8.36 -12.11
CA ALA A 10 -9.63 8.33 -10.77
C ALA A 10 -8.98 7.14 -10.06
N ASN A 11 -7.67 7.22 -9.82
CA ASN A 11 -7.04 6.39 -8.80
C ASN A 11 -6.55 7.31 -7.69
N GLY A 12 -7.54 7.90 -7.01
CA GLY A 12 -7.37 8.51 -5.70
C GLY A 12 -7.29 7.49 -4.57
N GLN A 13 -6.86 6.25 -4.86
CA GLN A 13 -6.47 5.24 -3.89
C GLN A 13 -5.27 4.49 -4.48
N ALA A 14 -4.09 4.66 -3.88
CA ALA A 14 -2.87 3.99 -4.30
C ALA A 14 -2.99 2.48 -4.05
N ALA A 15 -3.49 1.75 -5.05
CA ALA A 15 -3.44 0.30 -5.06
C ALA A 15 -2.01 -0.13 -5.43
N TYR A 16 -1.21 -0.48 -4.43
CA TYR A 16 0.10 -1.13 -4.62
C TYR A 16 -0.10 -2.58 -5.12
N THR A 17 0.91 -3.17 -5.76
CA THR A 17 0.87 -4.59 -6.17
C THR A 17 1.26 -5.53 -5.02
N GLU A 18 0.86 -6.80 -5.12
CA GLU A 18 1.32 -7.88 -4.21
C GLU A 18 2.86 -7.97 -4.14
N GLU A 19 3.57 -7.61 -5.22
CA GLU A 19 5.04 -7.59 -5.23
C GLU A 19 5.59 -6.46 -4.37
N GLN A 20 4.96 -5.29 -4.39
CA GLN A 20 5.28 -4.17 -3.49
C GLN A 20 4.96 -4.49 -2.02
N CYS A 21 4.03 -5.43 -1.82
CA CYS A 21 3.79 -6.29 -0.65
C CYS A 21 5.01 -6.85 0.09
N THR A 22 6.00 -7.24 -0.71
CA THR A 22 7.02 -8.20 -0.31
C THR A 22 8.19 -7.47 0.34
N VAL A 23 7.94 -6.92 1.54
CA VAL A 23 8.91 -6.22 2.38
C VAL A 23 9.38 -7.14 3.51
N GLU A 24 10.71 -7.24 3.65
CA GLU A 24 11.35 -7.99 4.74
C GLU A 24 10.89 -7.43 6.09
N ARG A 25 10.57 -8.31 7.04
CA ARG A 25 9.89 -7.97 8.30
C ARG A 25 10.59 -6.83 9.05
N LEU A 26 11.91 -6.88 9.17
CA LEU A 26 12.71 -5.89 9.90
C LEU A 26 12.89 -4.58 9.13
N ALA A 27 12.65 -4.60 7.81
CA ALA A 27 12.70 -3.42 6.94
C ALA A 27 11.33 -2.72 6.79
N ARG A 28 10.26 -3.27 7.39
CA ARG A 28 8.93 -2.66 7.35
C ARG A 28 8.93 -1.32 8.07
N VAL A 29 8.33 -0.32 7.45
CA VAL A 29 8.10 1.00 8.06
C VAL A 29 6.61 1.14 8.35
N ASN A 30 6.26 1.45 9.59
CA ASN A 30 4.87 1.55 10.04
C ASN A 30 4.10 2.62 9.25
N CYS A 31 2.94 2.24 8.72
CA CYS A 31 2.01 3.12 8.00
C CYS A 31 0.65 3.28 8.71
N GLY A 32 0.41 2.54 9.79
CA GLY A 32 -0.84 2.56 10.54
C GLY A 32 -0.66 2.97 12.00
N TYR A 33 -1.60 2.52 12.83
CA TYR A 33 -1.55 2.63 14.29
C TYR A 33 -1.76 1.26 14.93
N SER A 34 -1.44 1.14 16.23
CA SER A 34 -1.59 -0.12 16.97
C SER A 34 -3.03 -0.62 16.94
N GLY A 35 -3.24 -1.86 16.50
CA GLY A 35 -4.57 -2.48 16.41
C GLY A 35 -5.37 -2.11 15.15
N ILE A 36 -4.76 -1.43 14.18
CA ILE A 36 -5.38 -1.16 12.87
C ILE A 36 -5.84 -2.47 12.21
N THR A 37 -7.02 -2.44 11.59
CA THR A 37 -7.54 -3.58 10.85
C THR A 37 -6.88 -3.71 9.46
N ALA A 38 -6.95 -4.90 8.86
CA ALA A 38 -6.46 -5.11 7.50
C ALA A 38 -7.16 -4.20 6.47
N ASP A 39 -8.48 -4.03 6.61
CA ASP A 39 -9.28 -3.18 5.73
C ASP A 39 -8.88 -1.70 5.86
N GLU A 40 -8.68 -1.21 7.08
CA GLU A 40 -8.28 0.19 7.29
C GLU A 40 -6.86 0.45 6.80
N CYS A 41 -5.93 -0.48 7.04
CA CYS A 41 -4.57 -0.38 6.52
C CYS A 41 -4.52 -0.32 4.98
N THR A 42 -5.28 -1.19 4.32
CA THR A 42 -5.32 -1.23 2.84
C THR A 42 -6.01 0.00 2.27
N LYS A 43 -7.05 0.54 2.93
CA LYS A 43 -7.67 1.83 2.59
C LYS A 43 -6.73 3.02 2.75
N HIS A 44 -5.78 2.95 3.68
CA HIS A 44 -4.71 3.94 3.82
C HIS A 44 -3.66 3.85 2.69
N GLY A 45 -3.78 2.89 1.77
CA GLY A 45 -2.82 2.68 0.68
C GLY A 45 -1.57 1.93 1.14
N CYS A 46 -1.68 1.12 2.19
CA CYS A 46 -0.55 0.41 2.80
C CYS A 46 -0.76 -1.10 2.88
N CYS A 47 0.37 -1.81 2.93
CA CYS A 47 0.44 -3.26 3.01
C CYS A 47 0.01 -3.76 4.39
N PHE A 48 -0.72 -4.87 4.42
CA PHE A 48 -1.06 -5.56 5.67
C PHE A 48 -0.56 -7.01 5.69
N ASP A 49 0.19 -7.39 6.74
CA ASP A 49 0.58 -8.79 7.00
C ASP A 49 0.66 -9.09 8.50
N SER A 50 -0.28 -9.91 8.98
CA SER A 50 -0.38 -10.37 10.38
C SER A 50 0.18 -11.77 10.62
N LYS A 51 0.88 -12.38 9.66
CA LYS A 51 1.43 -13.75 9.81
C LYS A 51 2.53 -13.86 10.87
N VAL A 52 3.16 -12.75 11.24
CA VAL A 52 4.23 -12.69 12.23
C VAL A 52 3.76 -11.90 13.44
N ALA A 53 3.77 -12.52 14.61
CA ALA A 53 3.53 -11.83 15.88
C ALA A 53 4.65 -10.81 16.19
N ASP A 54 4.31 -9.77 16.97
CA ASP A 54 5.25 -8.72 17.40
C ASP A 54 5.96 -7.97 16.25
N ALA A 55 5.33 -7.91 15.08
CA ALA A 55 5.84 -7.20 13.91
C ALA A 55 4.93 -6.02 13.51
N ILE A 56 5.46 -5.12 12.68
CA ILE A 56 4.66 -4.09 12.01
C ILE A 56 3.75 -4.79 11.00
N TRP A 57 2.44 -4.81 11.29
CA TRP A 57 1.44 -5.42 10.41
C TRP A 57 1.02 -4.49 9.29
N CYS A 58 0.84 -3.20 9.58
CA CYS A 58 0.52 -2.19 8.56
C CYS A 58 1.77 -1.39 8.18
N TYR A 59 2.26 -1.55 6.96
CA TYR A 59 3.53 -0.98 6.52
C TYR A 59 3.46 -0.39 5.12
N TYR A 60 4.37 0.53 4.83
CA TYR A 60 4.46 1.12 3.49
C TYR A 60 4.88 0.06 2.45
N PRO A 61 4.26 0.07 1.25
CA PRO A 61 4.74 -0.71 0.12
C PRO A 61 6.15 -0.28 -0.27
N ARG A 62 6.88 -1.16 -0.96
CA ARG A 62 8.09 -0.71 -1.67
C ARG A 62 7.73 0.40 -2.64
N ALA A 63 8.49 1.49 -2.59
CA ALA A 63 8.50 2.46 -3.67
C ALA A 63 8.86 1.70 -4.95
N THR A 64 7.93 1.63 -5.88
CA THR A 64 8.33 1.44 -7.27
C THR A 64 9.11 2.70 -7.63
N PRO A 65 10.27 2.61 -8.29
CA PRO A 65 10.76 3.76 -9.02
C PRO A 65 9.66 4.15 -10.00
N GLU A 66 8.90 5.18 -9.64
CA GLU A 66 8.04 5.90 -10.54
C GLU A 66 8.95 6.60 -11.55
N CYS A 67 9.02 6.01 -12.75
CA CYS A 67 9.70 6.60 -13.91
C CYS A 67 8.98 7.87 -14.35
#